data_AF-A0A2P1PVS3-F1
#
_entry.id   AF-A0A2P1PVS3-F1
#
_cell.length_a   1.000
_cell.length_b   1.000
_cell.length_c   1.000
_cell.angle_alpha   90.00
_cell.angle_beta   90.00
_cell.angle_gamma   90.00
#
_symmetry.space_group_name_H-M   'P 1'
#
loop_
_entity.id
_entity.type
_entity.pdbx_description
1 polymer ?
#
loop_
_entity_poly.entity_id
_entity_poly.type
_entity_poly.pdbx_seq_one_letter_code
_entity_poly.pdbx_strand_id
1 'polypeptide(L)'
;MPNPFSRIQQLDDQARSRIGWLMLRLTLAVLIGAHGWARLLVGGVRPFGAFLDDQGLMIGIWLAAAVTAIEIVGSILLALGRLLLPLNLVLSGIYVLGIVMVHAEAGWFVVGLGRNGSEYSVLLIVSLWALALQQGRRRP
;
A
#
# COMPACT_ATOMS: atom_id res chain seq x y z
N MET A 1 -36.29 17.69 17.90
CA MET A 1 -36.26 16.54 16.97
C MET A 1 -35.39 16.93 15.79
N PRO A 2 -34.43 16.09 15.32
CA PRO A 2 -33.66 16.42 14.13
C PRO A 2 -34.62 16.57 12.93
N ASN A 3 -34.41 17.64 12.15
CA ASN A 3 -35.17 17.91 10.94
C ASN A 3 -35.04 16.72 9.97
N PRO A 4 -36.12 16.16 9.39
CA PRO A 4 -36.03 15.08 8.40
C PRO A 4 -35.06 15.37 7.25
N PHE A 5 -34.91 16.64 6.84
CA PHE A 5 -33.92 17.05 5.83
C PHE A 5 -32.46 16.84 6.29
N SER A 6 -32.15 17.01 7.58
CA SER A 6 -30.79 16.81 8.09
C SER A 6 -30.40 15.32 8.10
N ARG A 7 -31.37 14.41 8.25
CA ARG A 7 -31.13 12.97 8.19
C ARG A 7 -30.80 12.51 6.78
N ILE A 8 -31.53 12.99 5.76
CA ILE A 8 -31.27 12.65 4.36
C ILE A 8 -29.86 13.09 3.95
N GLN A 9 -29.51 14.35 4.25
CA GLN A 9 -28.18 14.87 3.96
C GLN A 9 -27.06 14.06 4.65
N GLN A 10 -27.26 13.66 5.91
CA GLN A 10 -26.30 12.83 6.63
C GLN A 10 -26.12 11.45 5.99
N LEU A 11 -27.18 10.84 5.45
CA LEU A 11 -27.11 9.56 4.74
C LEU A 11 -26.32 9.69 3.43
N ASP A 12 -26.57 10.76 2.67
CA ASP A 12 -25.86 11.04 1.43
C ASP A 12 -24.37 11.28 1.68
N ASP A 13 -24.02 12.04 2.72
CA ASP A 13 -22.63 12.27 3.12
C ASP A 13 -21.93 10.98 3.56
N GLN A 14 -22.62 10.11 4.29
CA GLN A 14 -22.10 8.80 4.66
C GLN A 14 -21.90 7.89 3.45
N ALA A 15 -22.83 7.89 2.48
CA ALA A 15 -22.73 7.10 1.27
C ALA A 15 -21.54 7.56 0.41
N ARG A 16 -21.41 8.89 0.19
CA ARG A 16 -20.27 9.49 -0.53
C ARG A 16 -18.94 9.15 0.12
N SER A 17 -18.86 9.28 1.45
CA SER A 17 -17.65 8.92 2.20
C SER A 17 -17.31 7.43 2.03
N ARG A 18 -18.29 6.53 2.14
CA ARG A 18 -18.08 5.08 1.95
C ARG A 18 -17.54 4.76 0.55
N ILE A 19 -18.11 5.37 -0.48
CA ILE A 19 -17.67 5.19 -1.87
C ILE A 19 -16.23 5.69 -2.03
N GLY A 20 -15.90 6.89 -1.55
CA GLY A 20 -14.54 7.44 -1.64
C GLY A 20 -13.49 6.55 -0.97
N TRP A 21 -13.76 6.06 0.24
CA TRP A 21 -12.85 5.14 0.93
C TRP A 21 -12.75 3.76 0.27
N LEU A 22 -13.84 3.27 -0.33
CA LEU A 22 -13.80 2.04 -1.12
C LEU A 22 -12.94 2.21 -2.36
N MET A 23 -13.09 3.32 -3.09
CA MET A 23 -12.26 3.65 -4.25
C MET A 23 -10.79 3.69 -3.86
N LEU A 24 -10.42 4.44 -2.81
CA LEU A 24 -9.03 4.50 -2.34
C LEU A 24 -8.49 3.11 -2.00
N ARG A 25 -9.26 2.30 -1.27
CA ARG A 25 -8.84 0.95 -0.87
C ARG A 25 -8.61 0.03 -2.07
N LEU A 26 -9.50 0.04 -3.05
CA LEU A 26 -9.36 -0.78 -4.25
C LEU A 26 -8.20 -0.30 -5.13
N THR A 27 -8.00 1.02 -5.24
CA THR A 27 -6.84 1.58 -5.93
C THR A 27 -5.54 1.14 -5.27
N LEU A 28 -5.42 1.24 -3.95
CA LEU A 28 -4.24 0.76 -3.22
C LEU A 28 -4.02 -0.75 -3.41
N ALA A 29 -5.09 -1.55 -3.38
CA ALA A 29 -4.99 -2.98 -3.64
C ALA A 29 -4.42 -3.27 -5.03
N VAL A 30 -4.89 -2.58 -6.08
CA VAL A 30 -4.37 -2.74 -7.44
C VAL A 30 -2.91 -2.30 -7.53
N LEU A 31 -2.57 -1.12 -6.99
CA LEU A 31 -1.23 -0.56 -7.08
C LEU A 31 -0.19 -1.40 -6.33
N ILE A 32 -0.51 -1.83 -5.11
CA ILE A 32 0.37 -2.70 -4.30
C ILE A 32 0.46 -4.09 -4.94
N GLY A 33 -0.69 -4.63 -5.38
CA GLY A 33 -0.74 -5.91 -6.07
C GLY A 33 0.11 -5.91 -7.33
N ALA A 34 0.13 -4.82 -8.10
CA ALA A 34 0.96 -4.70 -9.29
C ALA A 34 2.45 -4.91 -9.00
N HIS A 35 2.97 -4.47 -7.85
CA HIS A 35 4.36 -4.69 -7.46
C HIS A 35 4.66 -6.18 -7.26
N GLY A 36 3.86 -6.85 -6.42
CA GLY A 36 4.03 -8.27 -6.14
C GLY A 36 3.80 -9.15 -7.36
N TRP A 37 2.69 -8.94 -8.08
CA TRP A 37 2.33 -9.73 -9.25
C TRP A 37 3.31 -9.52 -10.41
N ALA A 38 3.68 -8.28 -10.75
CA ALA A 38 4.65 -8.04 -11.80
C ALA A 38 6.00 -8.68 -11.44
N ARG A 39 6.48 -8.49 -10.20
CA ARG A 39 7.74 -9.11 -9.74
C ARG A 39 7.70 -10.63 -9.86
N LEU A 40 6.59 -11.28 -9.51
CA LEU A 40 6.44 -12.73 -9.65
C LEU A 40 6.41 -13.17 -11.12
N LEU A 41 5.56 -12.55 -11.94
CA LEU A 41 5.28 -12.98 -13.31
C LEU A 41 6.47 -12.80 -14.26
N VAL A 42 7.29 -11.77 -14.04
CA VAL A 42 8.50 -11.51 -14.86
C VAL A 42 9.75 -12.22 -14.33
N GLY A 43 9.62 -13.07 -13.29
CA GLY A 43 10.76 -13.73 -12.66
C GLY A 43 11.65 -12.80 -11.83
N GLY A 44 11.15 -11.62 -11.45
CA GLY A 44 11.87 -10.57 -10.72
C GLY A 44 12.20 -10.89 -9.26
N VAL A 45 11.68 -11.99 -8.68
CA VAL A 45 11.96 -12.37 -7.28
C VAL A 45 13.44 -12.71 -7.08
N ARG A 46 14.05 -13.46 -8.01
CA ARG A 46 15.48 -13.82 -7.93
C ARG A 46 16.43 -12.62 -8.02
N PRO A 47 16.33 -11.74 -9.03
CA PRO A 47 17.20 -10.56 -9.10
C PRO A 47 16.96 -9.59 -7.95
N PHE A 48 15.73 -9.44 -7.46
CA PHE A 48 15.48 -8.65 -6.25
C PHE A 48 16.14 -9.26 -5.01
N GLY A 49 16.14 -10.59 -4.89
CA GLY A 49 16.85 -11.29 -3.83
C GLY A 49 18.36 -11.06 -3.88
N ALA A 50 18.98 -11.16 -5.06
CA ALA A 50 20.40 -10.86 -5.23
C ALA A 50 20.74 -9.42 -4.86
N PHE A 51 19.91 -8.45 -5.25
CA PHE A 51 20.06 -7.06 -4.82
C PHE A 51 20.05 -6.93 -3.29
N LEU A 52 19.13 -7.61 -2.60
CA LEU A 52 19.08 -7.58 -1.13
C LEU A 52 20.32 -8.21 -0.48
N ASP A 53 20.89 -9.26 -1.10
CA ASP A 53 22.15 -9.84 -0.65
C ASP A 53 23.33 -8.87 -0.83
N ASP A 54 23.37 -8.11 -1.93
CA ASP A 54 24.36 -7.05 -2.17
C ASP A 54 24.24 -5.89 -1.15
N GLN A 55 23.04 -5.67 -0.61
CA GLN A 55 22.82 -4.74 0.52
C GLN A 55 23.23 -5.35 1.89
N GLY A 56 23.76 -6.58 1.90
CA GLY A 56 24.26 -7.26 3.11
C GLY A 56 23.23 -8.12 3.84
N LEU A 57 22.04 -8.35 3.26
CA LEU A 57 20.96 -9.07 3.97
C LEU A 57 21.10 -10.61 3.98
N MET A 58 22.08 -11.21 3.27
CA MET A 58 22.50 -12.64 3.26
C MET A 58 21.41 -13.74 3.14
N ILE A 59 20.13 -13.37 3.12
CA ILE A 59 18.93 -14.20 2.95
C ILE A 59 17.98 -13.54 1.95
N GLY A 60 18.54 -12.79 1.00
CA GLY A 60 17.83 -11.89 0.10
C GLY A 60 16.73 -12.57 -0.70
N ILE A 61 16.94 -13.79 -1.19
CA ILE A 61 15.89 -14.56 -1.89
C ILE A 61 14.65 -14.80 -1.03
N TRP A 62 14.82 -15.10 0.25
CA TRP A 62 13.71 -15.34 1.17
C TRP A 62 12.98 -14.06 1.52
N LEU A 63 13.72 -12.96 1.70
CA LEU A 63 13.12 -11.63 1.91
C LEU A 63 12.36 -11.15 0.68
N ALA A 64 12.93 -11.29 -0.51
CA ALA A 64 12.26 -10.96 -1.78
C ALA A 64 10.99 -11.79 -1.99
N ALA A 65 11.04 -13.09 -1.70
CA ALA A 65 9.87 -13.96 -1.76
C ALA A 65 8.81 -13.55 -0.73
N ALA A 66 9.20 -13.24 0.50
CA ALA A 66 8.29 -12.80 1.56
C ALA A 66 7.61 -11.48 1.21
N VAL A 67 8.35 -10.46 0.77
CA VAL A 67 7.81 -9.18 0.31
C VAL A 67 6.81 -9.39 -0.83
N THR A 68 7.18 -10.21 -1.83
CA THR A 68 6.31 -10.53 -2.97
C THR A 68 5.02 -11.21 -2.53
N ALA A 69 5.10 -12.20 -1.65
CA ALA A 69 3.94 -12.89 -1.12
C ALA A 69 3.04 -11.95 -0.30
N ILE A 70 3.63 -11.08 0.52
CA ILE A 70 2.90 -10.10 1.32
C ILE A 70 2.18 -9.08 0.42
N GLU A 71 2.80 -8.59 -0.65
CA GLU A 71 2.14 -7.66 -1.59
C GLU A 71 0.98 -8.33 -2.34
N ILE A 72 1.14 -9.60 -2.75
CA ILE A 72 0.09 -10.37 -3.42
C ILE A 72 -1.07 -10.69 -2.48
N VAL A 73 -0.79 -11.36 -1.36
CA VAL A 73 -1.83 -11.75 -0.39
C VAL A 73 -2.44 -10.50 0.24
N GLY A 74 -1.60 -9.52 0.57
CA GLY A 74 -2.00 -8.25 1.15
C GLY A 74 -2.92 -7.46 0.25
N SER A 75 -2.63 -7.33 -1.06
CA SER A 75 -3.54 -6.64 -1.98
C SER A 75 -4.92 -7.30 -2.05
N ILE A 76 -5.00 -8.63 -2.02
CA ILE A 76 -6.27 -9.37 -1.98
C ILE A 76 -7.02 -9.08 -0.67
N LEU A 77 -6.34 -9.17 0.48
CA LEU A 77 -6.95 -8.88 1.78
C LEU A 77 -7.40 -7.41 1.90
N LEU A 78 -6.62 -6.49 1.34
CA LEU A 78 -6.93 -5.07 1.29
C LEU A 78 -8.19 -4.82 0.48
N ALA A 79 -8.32 -5.43 -0.71
CA ALA A 79 -9.52 -5.35 -1.54
C ALA A 79 -10.77 -5.86 -0.81
N LEU A 80 -10.63 -7.02 -0.14
CA LEU A 80 -11.69 -7.64 0.66
C LEU A 80 -12.02 -6.87 1.95
N GLY A 81 -11.20 -5.89 2.35
CA GLY A 81 -11.43 -5.14 3.59
C GLY A 81 -11.13 -5.97 4.85
N ARG A 82 -10.12 -6.84 4.83
CA ARG A 82 -9.76 -7.70 5.97
C ARG A 82 -8.40 -7.33 6.55
N LEU A 83 -8.26 -7.48 7.88
CA LEU A 83 -7.01 -7.27 8.62
C LEU A 83 -6.36 -5.89 8.39
N LEU A 84 -7.17 -4.86 8.14
CA LEU A 84 -6.71 -3.61 7.54
C LEU A 84 -5.65 -2.87 8.36
N LEU A 85 -5.80 -2.83 9.69
CA LEU A 85 -4.80 -2.19 10.56
C LEU A 85 -3.43 -2.91 10.51
N PRO A 86 -3.30 -4.20 10.89
CA PRO A 86 -2.01 -4.87 10.84
C PRO A 86 -1.45 -4.98 9.42
N LEU A 87 -2.32 -5.16 8.41
CA LEU A 87 -1.91 -5.25 7.02
C LEU A 87 -1.29 -3.94 6.51
N ASN A 88 -1.95 -2.80 6.77
CA ASN A 88 -1.45 -1.50 6.34
C ASN A 88 -0.14 -1.13 7.05
N LEU A 89 0.05 -1.56 8.31
CA LEU A 89 1.33 -1.40 9.02
C LEU A 89 2.46 -2.15 8.32
N VAL A 90 2.23 -3.44 8.01
CA VAL A 90 3.25 -4.27 7.34
C VAL A 90 3.56 -3.72 5.95
N LEU A 91 2.55 -3.40 5.14
CA LEU A 91 2.74 -2.84 3.80
C LEU A 91 3.47 -1.50 3.86
N SER A 92 3.12 -0.62 4.81
CA SER A 92 3.84 0.64 5.00
C SER A 92 5.31 0.41 5.35
N GLY A 93 5.60 -0.57 6.20
CA GLY A 93 6.97 -0.96 6.54
C GLY A 93 7.79 -1.39 5.31
N ILE A 94 7.19 -2.19 4.42
CA ILE A 94 7.83 -2.59 3.15
C ILE A 94 8.18 -1.36 2.30
N TYR A 95 7.25 -0.43 2.12
CA TYR A 95 7.51 0.78 1.32
C TYR A 95 8.50 1.74 1.97
N VAL A 96 8.53 1.84 3.30
CA VAL A 96 9.58 2.60 4.01
C VAL A 96 10.95 1.98 3.75
N LEU A 97 11.08 0.66 3.85
CA LEU A 97 12.34 -0.02 3.52
C LEU A 97 12.72 0.16 2.05
N GLY A 98 11.75 0.10 1.13
CA GLY A 98 11.98 0.40 -0.28
C GLY A 98 12.50 1.83 -0.51
N ILE A 99 11.99 2.82 0.24
CA ILE A 99 12.54 4.18 0.21
C ILE A 99 14.00 4.16 0.67
N VAL A 100 14.28 3.61 1.84
CA VAL A 100 15.61 3.64 2.44
C VAL A 100 16.65 2.93 1.56
N MET A 101 16.30 1.78 0.99
CA MET A 101 17.24 0.93 0.25
C MET A 101 17.36 1.28 -1.24
N VAL A 102 16.35 1.91 -1.84
CA VAL A 102 16.27 2.09 -3.29
C VAL A 102 15.95 3.53 -3.67
N HIS A 103 14.82 4.05 -3.19
CA HIS A 103 14.26 5.27 -3.79
C HIS A 103 14.87 6.56 -3.24
N ALA A 104 15.45 6.55 -2.03
CA ALA A 104 16.06 7.74 -1.44
C ALA A 104 17.30 8.18 -2.24
N GLU A 105 18.12 7.23 -2.70
CA GLU A 105 19.28 7.51 -3.54
C GLU A 105 18.88 8.09 -4.91
N ALA A 106 17.75 7.65 -5.45
CA ALA A 106 17.18 8.17 -6.70
C ALA A 106 16.53 9.56 -6.57
N GLY A 107 16.44 10.10 -5.35
CA GLY A 107 15.83 11.39 -5.06
C GLY A 107 14.30 11.34 -4.92
N TRP A 108 13.63 12.46 -5.20
CA TRP A 108 12.20 12.60 -4.93
C TRP A 108 11.29 12.12 -6.07
N PHE A 109 11.59 12.53 -7.31
CA PHE A 109 10.63 12.45 -8.42
C PHE A 109 10.61 11.08 -9.10
N VAL A 110 9.40 10.58 -9.40
CA VAL A 110 9.23 9.38 -10.25
C VAL A 110 9.18 9.73 -11.74
N VAL A 111 8.85 10.97 -12.10
CA VAL A 111 8.81 11.48 -13.49
C VAL A 111 9.31 12.92 -13.54
N GLY A 112 9.94 13.32 -14.66
CA GLY A 112 10.35 14.71 -14.92
C GLY A 112 11.76 14.99 -14.42
N LEU A 113 11.90 15.67 -13.29
CA LEU A 113 13.19 16.03 -12.69
C LEU A 113 13.98 14.82 -12.14
N GLY A 114 13.40 13.62 -12.20
CA GLY A 114 14.01 12.37 -11.76
C GLY A 114 13.25 11.15 -12.26
N ARG A 115 13.72 9.98 -11.84
CA ARG A 115 13.06 8.68 -12.07
C ARG A 115 13.29 7.81 -10.85
N ASN A 116 12.36 6.89 -10.58
CA ASN A 116 12.47 5.93 -9.47
C ASN A 116 12.58 6.57 -8.07
N GLY A 117 12.18 7.84 -7.91
CA GLY A 117 12.22 8.56 -6.64
C GLY A 117 11.13 8.14 -5.64
N SER A 118 11.17 8.77 -4.47
CA SER A 118 10.39 8.35 -3.29
C SER A 118 8.95 8.86 -3.23
N GLU A 119 8.54 9.82 -4.06
CA GLU A 119 7.24 10.51 -3.92
C GLU A 119 6.03 9.57 -3.97
N TYR A 120 6.08 8.57 -4.85
CA TYR A 120 5.01 7.59 -4.99
C TYR A 120 4.93 6.66 -3.77
N SER A 121 6.06 6.22 -3.24
CA SER A 121 6.13 5.40 -2.01
C SER A 121 5.58 6.18 -0.81
N VAL A 122 5.89 7.47 -0.69
CA VAL A 122 5.32 8.34 0.36
C VAL A 122 3.80 8.43 0.22
N LEU A 123 3.29 8.62 -0.99
CA LEU A 123 1.84 8.65 -1.25
C LEU A 123 1.16 7.33 -0.82
N LEU A 124 1.76 6.18 -1.15
CA LEU A 124 1.23 4.87 -0.75
C LEU A 124 1.19 4.73 0.78
N ILE A 125 2.30 5.07 1.46
CA ILE A 125 2.40 4.99 2.92
C ILE A 125 1.32 5.86 3.57
N VAL A 126 1.22 7.14 3.21
CA VAL A 126 0.23 8.06 3.81
C VAL A 126 -1.20 7.57 3.55
N SER A 127 -1.47 7.04 2.35
CA SER A 127 -2.80 6.52 1.99
C SER A 127 -3.17 5.25 2.78
N LEU A 128 -2.20 4.35 3.01
CA LEU A 128 -2.37 3.16 3.84
C LEU A 128 -2.68 3.54 5.30
N TRP A 129 -1.97 4.53 5.85
CA TRP A 129 -2.24 5.05 7.18
C TRP A 129 -3.61 5.75 7.29
N ALA A 130 -3.98 6.57 6.30
CA ALA A 130 -5.30 7.20 6.25
C ALA A 130 -6.41 6.15 6.25
N LEU A 131 -6.25 5.09 5.45
CA LEU A 131 -7.20 3.97 5.40
C LEU A 131 -7.29 3.23 6.74
N ALA A 132 -6.14 2.96 7.38
CA ALA A 132 -6.07 2.31 8.68
C ALA A 132 -6.79 3.12 9.77
N LEU A 133 -6.55 4.43 9.82
CA LEU A 133 -7.17 5.35 10.79
C LEU A 133 -8.69 5.46 10.58
N GLN A 134 -9.14 5.53 9.32
CA GLN A 134 -10.57 5.59 9.01
C GLN A 134 -11.31 4.34 9.46
N GLN A 135 -10.66 3.17 9.39
CA GLN A 135 -11.29 1.89 9.71
C GLN A 135 -11.13 1.48 11.18
N GLY A 136 -10.14 2.02 11.89
CA GLY A 136 -9.96 1.83 13.34
C GLY A 136 -11.17 2.27 14.18
N ARG A 137 -12.04 3.14 13.65
CA ARG A 137 -13.30 3.58 14.29
C ARG A 137 -14.51 2.68 14.03
N ARG A 138 -14.37 1.60 13.25
CA ARG A 138 -15.43 0.61 12.99
C ARG A 138 -15.12 -0.71 13.67
N ARG A 139 -15.07 -0.72 15.00
CA ARG A 139 -15.30 -1.94 15.78
C ARG A 139 -16.70 -1.80 16.41
N PRO A 140 -17.49 -2.88 16.44
CA PRO A 140 -18.86 -2.86 16.98
C PRO A 140 -18.91 -2.35 18.42
#